data_AF-A0AB35RMB7-F1
#
_entry.id   AF-A0AB35RMB7-F1
#
_cell.length_a   1.000
_cell.length_b   1.000
_cell.length_c   1.000
_cell.angle_alpha   90.00
_cell.angle_beta   90.00
_cell.angle_gamma   90.00
#
_symmetry.space_group_name_H-M   'P 1'
#
loop_
_entity.id
_entity.type
_entity.pdbx_description
1 polymer ?
#
loop_
_entity_poly.entity_id
_entity_poly.type
_entity_poly.pdbx_seq_one_letter_code
_entity_poly.pdbx_strand_id
1 'polypeptide(L)'
;MSMTHEQIQALKAAAESCDKQEPLSLVVYHGKMCLRNKGGIVFTVLRDISFPEYSAENENYARLAELCSPDSILSLLAERDADKALIAKLQSANAAQDDHINQQANRIESLEKMNHGLGKRLCAVEARTLTVKFNPIPMEELGNKNEGKKHPYMFGAGYNSAVVNCECVLKQACAAAGITLVVEE
;
A
#
# COMPACT_ATOMS: atom_id res chain seq x y z
N MET A 1 -3.55 -35.23 -6.29
CA MET A 1 -4.59 -35.09 -7.35
C MET A 1 -5.73 -34.26 -6.76
N SER A 2 -6.19 -33.22 -7.46
CA SER A 2 -7.35 -32.43 -7.01
C SER A 2 -8.63 -33.05 -7.57
N MET A 3 -9.72 -33.07 -6.81
CA MET A 3 -11.02 -33.53 -7.31
C MET A 3 -11.53 -32.61 -8.43
N THR A 4 -12.07 -33.20 -9.49
CA THR A 4 -12.69 -32.44 -10.58
C THR A 4 -14.03 -31.84 -10.15
N HIS A 5 -14.51 -30.82 -10.88
CA HIS A 5 -15.83 -30.25 -10.63
C HIS A 5 -16.95 -31.30 -10.74
N GLU A 6 -16.84 -32.21 -11.71
CA GLU A 6 -17.80 -33.30 -11.90
C GLU A 6 -17.82 -34.27 -10.71
N GLN A 7 -16.66 -34.65 -10.19
CA GLN A 7 -16.56 -35.51 -9.00
C GLN A 7 -17.19 -34.84 -7.77
N ILE A 8 -17.02 -33.54 -7.64
CA ILE A 8 -17.62 -32.73 -6.58
C ILE A 8 -19.15 -32.70 -6.68
N GLN A 9 -19.69 -32.49 -7.89
CA GLN A 9 -21.13 -32.49 -8.11
C GLN A 9 -21.73 -33.87 -7.90
N ALA A 10 -21.04 -34.92 -8.36
CA ALA A 10 -21.46 -36.30 -8.13
C ALA A 10 -21.49 -36.63 -6.63
N LEU A 11 -20.48 -36.20 -5.87
CA LEU A 11 -20.43 -36.39 -4.41
C LEU A 11 -21.57 -35.64 -3.71
N LYS A 12 -21.82 -34.39 -4.12
CA LYS A 12 -22.94 -33.59 -3.60
C LYS A 12 -24.28 -34.26 -3.85
N ALA A 13 -24.55 -34.68 -5.09
CA ALA A 13 -25.79 -35.36 -5.46
C ALA A 13 -25.97 -36.68 -4.71
N ALA A 14 -24.89 -37.45 -4.53
CA ALA A 14 -24.92 -38.69 -3.74
C ALA A 14 -25.29 -38.39 -2.27
N ALA A 15 -24.68 -37.38 -1.66
CA ALA A 15 -25.01 -36.99 -0.28
C ALA A 15 -26.46 -36.49 -0.15
N GLU A 16 -26.94 -35.62 -1.05
CA GLU A 16 -28.32 -35.11 -1.06
C GLU A 16 -29.35 -36.24 -1.24
N SER A 17 -29.03 -37.28 -2.02
CA SER A 17 -29.91 -38.45 -2.18
C SER A 17 -30.10 -39.24 -0.87
N CYS A 18 -29.16 -39.11 0.06
CA CYS A 18 -29.15 -39.78 1.36
C CYS A 18 -29.66 -38.89 2.50
N ASP A 19 -30.04 -37.64 2.25
CA ASP A 19 -30.48 -36.64 3.26
C ASP A 19 -31.64 -37.11 4.14
N LYS A 20 -32.51 -37.98 3.60
CA LYS A 20 -33.66 -38.54 4.32
C LYS A 20 -33.36 -39.87 5.02
N GLN A 21 -32.16 -40.41 4.83
CA GLN A 21 -31.78 -41.69 5.41
C GLN A 21 -31.28 -41.48 6.84
N GLU A 22 -31.55 -42.45 7.70
CA GLU A 22 -31.04 -42.40 9.05
C GLU A 22 -29.51 -42.59 9.07
N PRO A 23 -28.81 -41.90 9.99
CA PRO A 23 -27.36 -42.01 10.09
C PRO A 23 -26.93 -43.44 10.41
N LEU A 24 -25.80 -43.82 9.82
CA LEU A 24 -25.14 -45.09 10.13
C LEU A 24 -24.38 -44.95 11.45
N SER A 25 -24.37 -46.03 12.21
CA SER A 25 -23.62 -46.17 13.45
C SER A 25 -22.84 -47.48 13.41
N LEU A 26 -21.58 -47.43 13.83
CA LEU A 26 -20.73 -48.61 13.92
C LEU A 26 -20.99 -49.32 15.26
N VAL A 27 -21.44 -50.56 15.20
CA VAL A 27 -21.80 -51.35 16.39
C VAL A 27 -21.28 -52.77 16.29
N VAL A 28 -21.11 -53.44 17.43
CA VAL A 28 -20.82 -54.88 17.48
C VAL A 28 -22.12 -55.62 17.81
N TYR A 29 -22.53 -56.53 16.94
CA TYR A 29 -23.75 -57.33 17.05
C TYR A 29 -23.41 -58.82 16.90
N HIS A 30 -23.72 -59.63 17.91
CA HIS A 30 -23.36 -61.07 18.00
C HIS A 30 -21.88 -61.37 17.64
N GLY A 31 -20.96 -60.55 18.15
CA GLY A 31 -19.52 -60.72 17.92
C GLY A 31 -19.03 -60.29 16.52
N LYS A 32 -19.92 -59.79 15.66
CA LYS A 32 -19.59 -59.22 14.34
C LYS A 32 -19.72 -57.71 14.39
N MET A 33 -18.84 -57.00 13.70
CA MET A 33 -18.94 -55.54 13.60
C MET A 33 -19.83 -55.18 12.42
N CYS A 34 -20.73 -54.20 12.59
CA CYS A 34 -21.76 -53.87 11.62
C CYS A 34 -21.99 -52.36 11.58
N LEU A 35 -22.30 -51.83 10.40
CA LEU A 35 -22.90 -50.51 10.24
C LEU A 35 -24.42 -50.68 10.25
N ARG A 36 -25.09 -49.93 11.13
CA ARG A 36 -26.52 -50.06 11.43
C ARG A 36 -27.20 -48.70 11.41
N ASN A 37 -28.47 -48.67 11.00
CA ASN A 37 -29.42 -47.59 11.28
C ASN A 37 -30.54 -48.09 12.22
N LYS A 38 -31.57 -47.27 12.56
CA LYS A 38 -32.63 -47.76 13.48
C LYS A 38 -33.45 -48.88 12.84
N GLY A 39 -33.54 -48.90 11.52
CA GLY A 39 -34.17 -49.96 10.72
C GLY A 39 -33.44 -51.32 10.75
N GLY A 40 -32.15 -51.36 11.09
CA GLY A 40 -31.39 -52.60 11.25
C GLY A 40 -29.97 -52.54 10.69
N ILE A 41 -29.37 -53.72 10.53
CA ILE A 41 -28.01 -53.85 9.98
C ILE A 41 -28.04 -53.51 8.49
N VAL A 42 -27.22 -52.53 8.08
CA VAL A 42 -27.06 -52.12 6.69
C VAL A 42 -25.86 -52.80 6.05
N PHE A 43 -24.71 -52.83 6.75
CA PHE A 43 -23.51 -53.52 6.30
C PHE A 43 -22.89 -54.36 7.42
N THR A 44 -22.37 -55.54 7.09
CA THR A 44 -21.56 -56.36 8.01
C THR A 44 -20.10 -56.19 7.65
N VAL A 45 -19.28 -55.85 8.63
CA VAL A 45 -17.84 -55.72 8.48
C VAL A 45 -17.21 -57.08 8.75
N LEU A 46 -16.69 -57.69 7.69
CA LEU A 46 -16.03 -58.98 7.77
C LEU A 46 -14.67 -58.84 8.45
N ARG A 47 -14.49 -59.54 9.56
CA ARG A 47 -13.20 -59.78 10.20
C ARG A 47 -12.79 -61.20 9.86
N ASP A 48 -11.89 -61.35 8.89
CA ASP A 48 -11.32 -62.65 8.59
C ASP A 48 -10.24 -62.97 9.62
N ILE A 49 -10.47 -64.02 10.41
CA ILE A 49 -9.55 -64.45 11.47
C ILE A 49 -8.28 -65.05 10.86
N SER A 50 -8.36 -65.50 9.59
CA SER A 50 -7.22 -66.04 8.84
C SER A 50 -6.30 -64.96 8.28
N PHE A 51 -6.75 -63.69 8.23
CA PHE A 51 -5.94 -62.56 7.78
C PHE A 51 -6.17 -61.31 8.64
N PRO A 52 -5.53 -61.24 9.83
CA PRO A 52 -5.78 -60.18 10.82
C PRO A 52 -5.42 -58.77 10.34
N GLU A 53 -4.51 -58.65 9.37
CA GLU A 53 -4.09 -57.38 8.77
C GLU A 53 -5.20 -56.72 7.93
N TYR A 54 -5.93 -57.46 7.11
CA TYR A 54 -7.12 -56.94 6.41
C TYR A 54 -8.30 -56.68 7.37
N SER A 55 -8.34 -57.35 8.52
CA SER A 55 -9.36 -57.09 9.54
C SER A 55 -9.23 -55.69 10.15
N ALA A 56 -8.02 -55.16 10.30
CA ALA A 56 -7.80 -53.81 10.80
C ALA A 56 -8.16 -52.74 9.75
N GLU A 57 -7.85 -52.99 8.48
CA GLU A 57 -8.23 -52.11 7.37
C GLU A 57 -9.75 -51.99 7.22
N ASN A 58 -10.47 -53.12 7.30
CA ASN A 58 -11.94 -53.13 7.24
C ASN A 58 -12.57 -52.35 8.38
N GLU A 59 -11.96 -52.37 9.57
CA GLU A 59 -12.40 -51.54 10.69
C GLU A 59 -12.21 -50.05 10.42
N ASN A 60 -11.06 -49.66 9.85
CA ASN A 60 -10.79 -48.27 9.46
C ASN A 60 -11.79 -47.77 8.41
N TYR A 61 -12.09 -48.57 7.37
CA TYR A 61 -13.11 -48.21 6.38
C TYR A 61 -14.51 -48.09 6.98
N ALA A 62 -14.86 -48.93 7.94
CA ALA A 62 -16.15 -48.85 8.61
C ALA A 62 -16.28 -47.58 9.47
N ARG A 63 -15.22 -47.21 10.20
CA ARG A 63 -15.15 -45.93 10.93
C ARG A 63 -15.22 -44.73 9.99
N LEU A 64 -14.53 -44.80 8.85
CA LEU A 64 -14.61 -43.75 7.83
C LEU A 64 -16.05 -43.60 7.32
N ALA A 65 -16.73 -44.70 7.00
CA ALA A 65 -18.11 -44.67 6.53
C ALA A 65 -19.09 -44.11 7.57
N GLU A 66 -18.85 -44.33 8.86
CA GLU A 66 -19.62 -43.72 9.95
C GLU A 66 -19.43 -42.20 10.01
N LEU A 67 -18.19 -41.72 9.86
CA LEU A 67 -17.88 -40.28 9.90
C LEU A 67 -18.31 -39.54 8.62
N CYS A 68 -18.29 -40.22 7.47
CA CYS A 68 -18.72 -39.69 6.17
C CYS A 68 -20.25 -39.70 6.02
N SER A 69 -20.95 -39.12 7.01
CA SER A 69 -22.39 -38.90 6.91
C SER A 69 -22.71 -37.89 5.79
N PRO A 70 -23.93 -37.96 5.19
CA PRO A 70 -24.38 -36.98 4.21
C PRO A 70 -24.22 -35.54 4.71
N ASP A 71 -24.61 -35.27 5.96
CA ASP A 71 -24.49 -33.95 6.60
C ASP A 71 -23.04 -33.47 6.67
N SER A 72 -22.12 -34.33 7.12
CA SER A 72 -20.68 -34.00 7.19
C SER A 72 -20.11 -33.68 5.81
N ILE A 73 -20.48 -34.45 4.79
CA ILE A 73 -20.04 -34.21 3.41
C ILE A 73 -20.59 -32.87 2.89
N LEU A 74 -21.88 -32.61 3.06
CA LEU A 74 -22.51 -31.37 2.61
C LEU A 74 -21.94 -30.14 3.32
N SER A 75 -21.68 -30.24 4.63
CA SER A 75 -21.02 -29.18 5.41
C SER A 75 -19.63 -28.86 4.87
N LEU A 76 -18.79 -29.88 4.66
CA LEU A 76 -17.44 -29.70 4.10
C LEU A 76 -17.46 -29.12 2.69
N LEU A 77 -18.43 -29.52 1.86
CA LEU A 77 -18.62 -28.96 0.52
C LEU A 77 -19.03 -27.48 0.58
N ALA A 78 -19.90 -27.11 1.52
CA ALA A 78 -20.32 -25.73 1.73
C ALA A 78 -19.15 -24.85 2.24
N GLU A 79 -18.36 -25.34 3.20
CA GLU A 79 -17.15 -24.66 3.67
C GLU A 79 -16.15 -24.44 2.54
N ARG A 80 -15.89 -25.47 1.72
CA ARG A 80 -15.02 -25.34 0.56
C ARG A 80 -15.51 -24.29 -0.44
N ASP A 81 -16.82 -24.22 -0.68
CA ASP A 81 -17.38 -23.22 -1.59
C ASP A 81 -17.29 -21.81 -1.01
N ALA A 82 -17.46 -21.66 0.31
CA ALA A 82 -17.22 -20.40 1.02
C ALA A 82 -15.75 -19.96 0.94
N ASP A 83 -14.81 -20.88 1.14
CA ASP A 83 -13.37 -20.62 1.02
C ASP A 83 -12.99 -20.20 -0.39
N LYS A 84 -13.52 -20.87 -1.42
CA LYS A 84 -13.31 -20.46 -2.82
C LYS A 84 -13.82 -19.05 -3.09
N ALA A 85 -15.00 -18.71 -2.56
CA ALA A 85 -15.55 -17.36 -2.70
C ALA A 85 -14.69 -16.32 -1.97
N LEU A 86 -14.16 -16.66 -0.78
CA LEU A 86 -13.26 -15.79 -0.03
C LEU A 86 -11.94 -15.57 -0.76
N ILE A 87 -11.33 -16.64 -1.29
CA ILE A 87 -10.09 -16.57 -2.08
C ILE A 87 -10.28 -15.67 -3.30
N ALA A 88 -11.40 -15.82 -4.03
CA ALA A 88 -11.70 -14.98 -5.18
C ALA A 88 -11.82 -13.48 -4.80
N LYS A 89 -12.43 -13.17 -3.65
CA LYS A 89 -12.52 -11.80 -3.12
C LYS A 89 -11.15 -11.24 -2.72
N LEU A 90 -10.31 -12.06 -2.08
CA LEU A 90 -8.97 -11.64 -1.69
C LEU A 90 -8.09 -11.40 -2.93
N GLN A 91 -8.21 -12.24 -3.95
CA GLN A 91 -7.50 -12.06 -5.22
C GLN A 91 -7.91 -10.77 -5.93
N SER A 92 -9.20 -10.45 -5.99
CA SER A 92 -9.66 -9.20 -6.60
C SER A 92 -9.25 -7.97 -5.79
N ALA A 93 -9.30 -8.04 -4.45
CA ALA A 93 -8.83 -6.98 -3.58
C ALA A 93 -7.31 -6.73 -3.74
N ASN A 94 -6.52 -7.81 -3.80
CA ASN A 94 -5.08 -7.72 -4.02
C ASN A 94 -4.75 -7.10 -5.39
N ALA A 95 -5.46 -7.50 -6.45
CA ALA A 95 -5.29 -6.90 -7.77
C ALA A 95 -5.59 -5.40 -7.78
N ALA A 96 -6.69 -4.98 -7.13
CA ALA A 96 -7.04 -3.57 -7.01
C ALA A 96 -6.01 -2.78 -6.18
N GLN A 97 -5.44 -3.40 -5.13
CA GLN A 97 -4.35 -2.79 -4.37
C GLN A 97 -3.09 -2.63 -5.21
N ASP A 98 -2.74 -3.62 -6.02
CA ASP A 98 -1.58 -3.57 -6.90
C ASP A 98 -1.72 -2.43 -7.93
N ASP A 99 -2.90 -2.27 -8.53
CA ASP A 99 -3.19 -1.13 -9.41
C ASP A 99 -3.02 0.21 -8.70
N HIS A 100 -3.51 0.33 -7.46
CA HIS A 100 -3.37 1.53 -6.67
C HIS A 100 -1.90 1.83 -6.30
N ILE A 101 -1.11 0.81 -5.96
CA ILE A 101 0.33 0.93 -5.70
C ILE A 101 1.05 1.42 -6.96
N ASN A 102 0.74 0.84 -8.12
CA ASN A 102 1.31 1.25 -9.41
C ASN A 102 0.97 2.71 -9.74
N GLN A 103 -0.27 3.14 -9.48
CA GLN A 103 -0.66 4.54 -9.62
C GLN A 103 0.10 5.47 -8.66
N GLN A 104 0.30 5.05 -7.41
CA GLN A 104 1.08 5.83 -6.43
C GLN A 104 2.55 5.94 -6.83
N ALA A 105 3.16 4.85 -7.32
CA ALA A 105 4.54 4.86 -7.80
C ALA A 105 4.74 5.89 -8.93
N ASN A 106 3.85 5.90 -9.92
CA ASN A 106 3.90 6.88 -11.03
C ASN A 106 3.75 8.33 -10.52
N ARG A 107 2.88 8.56 -9.52
CA ARG A 107 2.71 9.89 -8.91
C ARG A 107 3.97 10.33 -8.16
N ILE A 108 4.60 9.43 -7.41
CA ILE A 108 5.84 9.69 -6.68
C ILE A 108 6.95 10.05 -7.69
N GLU A 109 7.12 9.26 -8.74
CA GLU A 109 8.14 9.52 -9.76
C GLU A 109 7.95 10.90 -10.42
N SER A 110 6.70 11.29 -10.69
CA SER A 110 6.37 12.61 -11.22
C SER A 110 6.75 13.73 -10.23
N LEU A 111 6.42 13.56 -8.95
CA LEU A 111 6.75 14.52 -7.89
C LEU A 111 8.26 14.63 -7.68
N GLU A 112 9.00 13.52 -7.70
CA GLU A 112 10.45 13.52 -7.60
C GLU A 112 11.11 14.27 -8.77
N LYS A 113 10.62 14.05 -10.00
CA LYS A 113 11.07 14.80 -11.19
C LYS A 113 10.81 16.30 -11.04
N MET A 114 9.61 16.69 -10.58
CA MET A 114 9.27 18.09 -10.35
C MET A 114 10.13 18.72 -9.25
N ASN A 115 10.31 18.06 -8.12
CA ASN A 115 11.13 18.54 -7.00
C ASN A 115 12.60 18.68 -7.41
N HIS A 116 13.13 17.74 -8.18
CA HIS A 116 14.49 17.86 -8.73
C HIS A 116 14.61 19.08 -9.65
N GLY A 117 13.62 19.32 -10.51
CA GLY A 117 13.57 20.50 -11.37
C GLY A 117 13.46 21.81 -10.58
N LEU A 118 12.64 21.84 -9.53
CA LEU A 118 12.52 22.98 -8.62
C LEU A 118 13.82 23.24 -7.86
N GLY A 119 14.48 22.19 -7.36
CA GLY A 119 15.79 22.31 -6.70
C GLY A 119 16.84 22.94 -7.60
N LYS A 120 16.92 22.52 -8.87
CA LYS A 120 17.80 23.17 -9.87
C LYS A 120 17.49 24.65 -10.05
N ARG A 121 16.19 25.01 -10.15
CA ARG A 121 15.76 26.40 -10.29
C ARG A 121 16.09 27.22 -9.03
N LEU A 122 15.92 26.64 -7.84
CA LEU A 122 16.24 27.29 -6.58
C LEU A 122 17.73 27.58 -6.48
N CYS A 123 18.59 26.58 -6.74
CA CYS A 123 20.04 26.80 -6.76
C CYS A 123 20.46 27.87 -7.77
N ALA A 124 19.80 27.93 -8.94
CA ALA A 124 20.06 28.96 -9.94
C ALA A 124 19.65 30.37 -9.48
N VAL A 125 18.58 30.47 -8.68
CA VAL A 125 18.14 31.74 -8.07
C VAL A 125 19.05 32.12 -6.90
N GLU A 126 19.40 31.18 -6.03
CA GLU A 126 20.33 31.40 -4.91
C GLU A 126 21.70 31.85 -5.41
N ALA A 127 22.23 31.26 -6.49
CA ALA A 127 23.49 31.69 -7.10
C ALA A 127 23.45 33.12 -7.66
N ARG A 128 22.26 33.70 -7.88
CA ARG A 128 22.07 35.10 -8.29
C ARG A 128 22.00 36.07 -7.10
N THR A 129 22.22 35.60 -5.86
CA THR A 129 22.35 36.52 -4.72
C THR A 129 23.53 37.47 -4.96
N LEU A 130 23.19 38.74 -5.18
CA LEU A 130 24.15 39.81 -5.46
C LEU A 130 24.59 40.44 -4.13
N THR A 131 25.81 40.15 -3.73
CA THR A 131 26.47 40.84 -2.61
C THR A 131 26.96 42.20 -3.08
N VAL A 132 26.19 43.26 -2.80
CA VAL A 132 26.61 44.64 -3.09
C VAL A 132 27.46 45.14 -1.91
N LYS A 133 28.77 45.26 -2.11
CA LYS A 133 29.66 45.93 -1.15
C LYS A 133 29.62 47.42 -1.37
N PHE A 134 29.04 48.15 -0.43
CA PHE A 134 29.16 49.60 -0.38
C PHE A 134 30.47 49.98 0.28
N ASN A 135 31.30 50.73 -0.45
CA ASN A 135 32.39 51.48 0.15
C ASN A 135 31.85 52.87 0.45
N PRO A 136 31.61 53.23 1.72
CA PRO A 136 31.17 54.57 2.06
C PRO A 136 32.20 55.57 1.54
N ILE A 137 31.74 56.61 0.85
CA ILE A 137 32.62 57.74 0.52
C ILE A 137 33.08 58.32 1.87
N PRO A 138 34.40 58.39 2.16
CA PRO A 138 34.89 58.96 3.40
C PRO A 138 34.32 60.37 3.55
N MET A 139 33.91 60.75 4.77
CA MET A 139 33.30 62.06 5.04
C MET A 139 34.22 63.22 4.63
N GLU A 140 35.52 62.94 4.58
CA GLU A 140 36.54 63.85 4.10
C GLU A 140 36.44 64.09 2.59
N GLU A 141 36.01 63.14 1.77
CA GLU A 141 35.88 63.33 0.32
C GLU A 141 34.57 64.00 -0.08
N LEU A 142 33.62 64.08 0.86
CA LEU A 142 32.38 64.83 0.72
C LEU A 142 32.67 66.34 0.88
N GLY A 143 32.68 67.07 -0.23
CA GLY A 143 32.82 68.52 -0.26
C GLY A 143 33.06 69.07 -1.67
N ASN A 144 32.51 70.23 -1.98
CA ASN A 144 32.78 70.89 -3.27
C ASN A 144 34.21 71.45 -3.29
N LYS A 145 34.89 71.23 -4.42
CA LYS A 145 36.17 71.88 -4.73
C LYS A 145 35.88 73.08 -5.64
N ASN A 146 35.94 74.28 -5.09
CA ASN A 146 35.98 75.50 -5.87
C ASN A 146 37.39 76.10 -5.76
N GLU A 147 37.98 76.46 -6.91
CA GLU A 147 39.28 77.13 -6.98
C GLU A 147 40.43 76.42 -6.23
N GLY A 148 40.41 75.09 -6.21
CA GLY A 148 41.47 74.28 -5.59
C GLY A 148 41.45 74.23 -4.06
N LYS A 149 40.49 74.90 -3.39
CA LYS A 149 40.32 74.84 -1.94
C LYS A 149 39.15 73.92 -1.57
N LYS A 150 39.38 73.05 -0.60
CA LYS A 150 38.38 72.11 -0.10
C LYS A 150 37.52 72.80 0.95
N HIS A 151 36.22 72.96 0.68
CA HIS A 151 35.28 73.51 1.66
C HIS A 151 34.70 72.38 2.52
N PRO A 152 34.70 72.52 3.86
CA PRO A 152 34.10 71.52 4.75
C PRO A 152 32.59 71.39 4.47
N TYR A 153 32.09 70.17 4.59
CA TYR A 153 30.69 69.84 4.35
C TYR A 153 29.81 70.55 5.39
N MET A 154 29.04 71.55 4.96
CA MET A 154 28.10 72.28 5.83
C MET A 154 26.81 71.47 5.97
N PHE A 155 26.39 71.19 7.21
CA PHE A 155 25.18 70.40 7.50
C PHE A 155 23.93 71.21 7.11
N GLY A 156 23.34 70.93 5.93
CA GLY A 156 22.10 71.52 5.43
C GLY A 156 21.94 71.32 3.92
N ALA A 157 20.72 71.02 3.45
CA ALA A 157 20.28 70.73 2.06
C ALA A 157 21.06 69.64 1.27
N GLY A 158 22.39 69.61 1.34
CA GLY A 158 23.27 68.63 0.71
C GLY A 158 23.22 67.23 1.33
N TYR A 159 22.84 67.10 2.61
CA TYR A 159 22.67 65.79 3.24
C TYR A 159 21.55 64.98 2.56
N ASN A 160 20.43 65.64 2.22
CA ASN A 160 19.34 65.01 1.47
C ASN A 160 19.78 64.63 0.05
N SER A 161 20.58 65.44 -0.63
CA SER A 161 21.03 65.10 -1.99
C SER A 161 22.03 63.95 -2.02
N ALA A 162 22.89 63.79 -1.01
CA ALA A 162 23.78 62.64 -0.90
C ALA A 162 23.01 61.35 -0.61
N VAL A 163 22.04 61.38 0.31
CA VAL A 163 21.17 60.23 0.61
C VAL A 163 20.32 59.85 -0.61
N VAL A 164 19.68 60.82 -1.26
CA VAL A 164 18.87 60.60 -2.47
C VAL A 164 19.73 60.09 -3.64
N ASN A 165 20.97 60.56 -3.78
CA ASN A 165 21.87 60.06 -4.80
C ASN A 165 22.30 58.61 -4.53
N CYS A 166 22.63 58.27 -3.27
CA CYS A 166 22.93 56.90 -2.89
C CYS A 166 21.74 55.96 -3.13
N GLU A 167 20.52 56.37 -2.78
CA GLU A 167 19.30 55.62 -3.08
C GLU A 167 19.05 55.48 -4.59
N CYS A 168 19.34 56.51 -5.38
CA CYS A 168 19.17 56.47 -6.83
C CYS A 168 20.17 55.50 -7.48
N VAL A 169 21.44 55.52 -7.06
CA VAL A 169 22.48 54.59 -7.51
C VAL A 169 22.12 53.15 -7.11
N LEU A 170 21.60 52.95 -5.90
CA LEU A 170 21.05 51.68 -5.42
C LEU A 170 19.93 51.16 -6.33
N LYS A 171 18.92 51.99 -6.59
CA LYS A 171 17.77 51.65 -7.45
C LYS A 171 18.20 51.34 -8.88
N GLN A 172 19.13 52.12 -9.46
CA GLN A 172 19.63 51.88 -10.82
C GLN A 172 20.48 50.60 -10.92
N ALA A 173 21.38 50.35 -9.97
CA ALA A 173 22.19 49.14 -9.94
C ALA A 173 21.33 47.88 -9.74
N CYS A 174 20.32 47.95 -8.87
CA CYS A 174 19.35 46.87 -8.69
C CYS A 174 18.47 46.66 -9.93
N ALA A 175 17.95 47.72 -10.55
CA ALA A 175 17.15 47.62 -11.77
C ALA A 175 17.94 47.04 -12.96
N ALA A 176 19.20 47.46 -13.15
CA ALA A 176 20.09 46.92 -14.17
C ALA A 176 20.40 45.43 -13.96
N ALA A 177 20.35 44.97 -12.71
CA ALA A 177 20.50 43.56 -12.34
C ALA A 177 19.17 42.78 -12.29
N GLY A 178 18.03 43.42 -12.58
CA GLY A 178 16.69 42.81 -12.51
C GLY A 178 16.19 42.57 -11.08
N ILE A 179 16.76 43.23 -10.08
CA ILE A 179 16.38 43.17 -8.67
C ILE A 179 15.36 44.26 -8.36
N THR A 180 14.21 43.88 -7.79
CA THR A 180 13.21 44.82 -7.28
C THR A 180 13.57 45.19 -5.84
N LEU A 181 13.96 46.43 -5.62
CA LEU A 181 14.22 46.99 -4.29
C LEU A 181 12.90 47.53 -3.72
N VAL A 182 12.35 46.87 -2.70
CA VAL A 182 11.22 47.40 -1.91
C VAL A 182 11.82 48.16 -0.73
N VAL A 183 11.65 49.48 -0.73
CA VAL A 183 12.01 50.33 0.39
C VAL A 183 10.69 50.65 1.10
N GLU A 184 10.48 50.08 2.29
CA GLU A 184 9.34 50.46 3.13
C GLU A 184 9.61 51.86 3.70
N GLU A 185 8.60 52.74 3.61
CA GLU A 185 8.64 54.14 4.06
C GLU A 185 8.65 54.27 5.59
#